data_AF-A0A2T7J9U9-F1
#
_entry.id   AF-A0A2T7J9U9-F1
#
_cell.length_a   1.000
_cell.length_b   1.000
_cell.length_c   1.000
_cell.angle_alpha   90.00
_cell.angle_beta   90.00
_cell.angle_gamma   90.00
#
_symmetry.space_group_name_H-M   'P 1'
#
loop_
_entity.id
_entity.type
_entity.pdbx_description
1 polymer ?
#
loop_
_entity_poly.entity_id
_entity_poly.type
_entity_poly.pdbx_seq_one_letter_code
_entity_poly.pdbx_strand_id
1 'polypeptide(L)'
;MTVRKRKRKKLPPTLSNTGFIGATFADTDELARNEYHFPRKQMKITHHVLDALLQGATHLFQQHKVEAAISCVYLPKYKKIGLVLSKQPFGRDEGIGYFINYLKEIGHIEWDEKTKDYEIHNTSFIGVVFADLEKIAKFTFDFELELLSKFVKDLIIPAKELFLQHNVKAYLSGVENEDQHKVGFVLSIKPYDERKEADLYFVEYLKERGLYEEDESEEELVPIHTKWSLFK
;
A
#
# COMPACT_ATOMS: atom_id res chain seq x y z
N MET A 1 42.27 33.49 -0.69
CA MET A 1 41.18 33.38 -1.69
C MET A 1 40.48 32.04 -1.49
N THR A 2 39.31 32.04 -0.86
CA THR A 2 38.51 30.83 -0.61
C THR A 2 37.47 30.66 -1.71
N VAL A 3 37.61 29.60 -2.50
CA VAL A 3 36.67 29.24 -3.57
C VAL A 3 35.36 28.76 -2.92
N ARG A 4 34.30 29.58 -3.01
CA ARG A 4 32.94 29.18 -2.63
C ARG A 4 32.49 28.04 -3.56
N LYS A 5 32.38 26.82 -3.03
CA LYS A 5 31.72 25.68 -3.69
C LYS A 5 30.29 26.09 -4.05
N ARG A 6 30.00 26.27 -5.35
CA ARG A 6 28.64 26.46 -5.86
C ARG A 6 27.80 25.23 -5.48
N LYS A 7 26.79 25.41 -4.62
CA LYS A 7 25.74 24.41 -4.41
C LYS A 7 25.12 24.11 -5.78
N ARG A 8 25.29 22.89 -6.30
CA ARG A 8 24.56 22.42 -7.49
C ARG A 8 23.07 22.51 -7.15
N LYS A 9 22.30 23.31 -7.89
CA LYS A 9 20.83 23.22 -7.87
C LYS A 9 20.47 21.77 -8.21
N LYS A 10 19.82 21.06 -7.29
CA LYS A 10 19.27 19.73 -7.58
C LYS A 10 18.26 19.94 -8.71
N LEU A 11 18.50 19.30 -9.86
CA LEU A 11 17.50 19.26 -10.92
C LEU A 11 16.26 18.55 -10.35
N PRO A 12 15.04 19.02 -10.64
CA PRO A 12 13.84 18.33 -10.22
C PRO A 12 13.88 16.90 -10.77
N PRO A 13 13.49 15.90 -9.98
CA PRO A 13 13.51 14.52 -10.43
C PRO A 13 12.61 14.38 -11.66
N THR A 14 13.07 13.62 -12.65
CA THR A 14 12.33 13.40 -13.88
C THR A 14 11.40 12.21 -13.69
N LEU A 15 10.09 12.44 -13.70
CA LEU A 15 9.07 11.38 -13.77
C LEU A 15 9.08 10.77 -15.18
N SER A 16 9.13 9.44 -15.28
CA SER A 16 9.06 8.76 -16.58
C SER A 16 7.64 8.83 -17.15
N ASN A 17 7.43 8.44 -18.40
CA ASN A 17 6.15 8.48 -19.12
C ASN A 17 5.06 7.66 -18.39
N THR A 18 4.21 8.36 -17.63
CA THR A 18 3.93 8.01 -16.22
C THR A 18 3.12 6.73 -16.00
N GLY A 19 2.19 6.38 -16.90
CA GLY A 19 1.29 5.23 -16.69
C GLY A 19 0.54 5.23 -15.36
N PHE A 20 0.71 6.28 -14.55
CA PHE A 20 0.23 6.40 -13.20
C PHE A 20 -1.28 6.52 -13.23
N ILE A 21 -1.94 5.74 -12.40
CA ILE A 21 -3.41 5.70 -12.34
C ILE A 21 -3.95 6.18 -11.01
N GLY A 22 -3.14 6.18 -9.95
CA GLY A 22 -3.54 6.71 -8.65
C GLY A 22 -2.73 6.16 -7.49
N ALA A 23 -3.14 6.56 -6.29
CA ALA A 23 -2.60 6.03 -5.04
C ALA A 23 -3.73 5.76 -4.04
N THR A 24 -3.52 4.75 -3.21
CA THR A 24 -4.36 4.45 -2.03
C THR A 24 -3.49 4.55 -0.80
N PHE A 25 -3.92 5.28 0.22
CA PHE A 25 -3.11 5.48 1.42
C PHE A 25 -3.99 5.66 2.64
N ALA A 26 -3.38 5.44 3.80
CA ALA A 26 -3.95 5.71 5.11
C ALA A 26 -3.08 6.73 5.83
N ASP A 27 -3.73 7.59 6.61
CA ASP A 27 -3.05 8.54 7.48
C ASP A 27 -2.73 7.86 8.82
N THR A 28 -1.45 7.75 9.14
CA THR A 28 -0.98 7.08 10.36
C THR A 28 -1.30 7.88 11.62
N ASP A 29 -1.47 9.20 11.53
CA ASP A 29 -1.91 10.01 12.68
C ASP A 29 -3.39 9.78 12.96
N GLU A 30 -4.21 9.62 11.93
CA GLU A 30 -5.61 9.21 12.10
C GLU A 30 -5.72 7.84 12.77
N LEU A 31 -4.84 6.90 12.42
CA LEU A 31 -4.75 5.60 13.09
C LEU A 31 -4.32 5.76 14.55
N ALA A 32 -3.34 6.62 14.83
CA ALA A 32 -2.85 6.90 16.18
C ALA A 32 -3.92 7.49 17.10
N ARG A 33 -4.86 8.30 16.58
CA ARG A 33 -6.01 8.81 17.34
C ARG A 33 -6.95 7.70 17.84
N ASN A 34 -6.88 6.52 17.24
CA ASN A 34 -7.67 5.34 17.60
C ASN A 34 -6.80 4.26 18.26
N GLU A 35 -5.69 4.66 18.89
CA GLU A 35 -4.77 3.74 19.54
C GLU A 35 -5.44 2.88 20.61
N TYR A 36 -4.86 1.71 20.87
CA TYR A 36 -5.29 0.84 21.95
C TYR A 36 -4.10 0.46 22.82
N HIS A 37 -4.27 0.61 24.14
CA HIS A 37 -3.15 0.50 25.08
C HIS A 37 -2.86 -0.93 25.57
N PHE A 38 -3.78 -1.88 25.38
CA PHE A 38 -3.65 -3.22 25.94
C PHE A 38 -3.21 -4.24 24.89
N PRO A 39 -2.16 -5.04 25.16
CA PRO A 39 -1.75 -6.12 24.28
C PRO A 39 -2.87 -7.13 24.04
N ARG A 40 -3.11 -7.49 22.78
CA ARG A 40 -4.17 -8.41 22.34
C ARG A 40 -3.59 -9.72 21.82
N LYS A 41 -4.37 -10.81 21.84
CA LYS A 41 -4.00 -12.08 21.21
C LYS A 41 -4.17 -12.10 19.69
N GLN A 42 -4.91 -11.12 19.14
CA GLN A 42 -5.26 -11.00 17.74
C GLN A 42 -5.06 -9.56 17.30
N MET A 43 -4.68 -9.38 16.03
CA MET A 43 -4.59 -8.06 15.40
C MET A 43 -5.96 -7.37 15.36
N LYS A 44 -5.94 -6.04 15.38
CA LYS A 44 -7.11 -5.17 15.36
C LYS A 44 -7.11 -4.16 14.22
N ILE A 45 -5.94 -3.81 13.69
CA ILE A 45 -5.79 -2.67 12.79
C ILE A 45 -5.14 -3.12 11.49
N THR A 46 -3.96 -3.75 11.54
CA THR A 46 -3.10 -4.00 10.37
C THR A 46 -3.88 -4.63 9.22
N HIS A 47 -4.63 -5.70 9.50
CA HIS A 47 -5.38 -6.43 8.48
C HIS A 47 -6.54 -5.62 7.87
N HIS A 48 -7.24 -4.81 8.66
CA HIS A 48 -8.34 -3.98 8.15
C HIS A 48 -7.83 -2.83 7.28
N VAL A 49 -6.76 -2.15 7.73
CA VAL A 49 -6.15 -1.08 6.96
C VAL A 49 -5.55 -1.62 5.67
N LEU A 50 -4.79 -2.72 5.76
CA LEU A 50 -4.17 -3.34 4.59
C LEU A 50 -5.22 -3.83 3.59
N ASP A 51 -6.32 -4.45 4.04
CA ASP A 51 -7.40 -4.87 3.15
C ASP A 51 -8.07 -3.66 2.47
N ALA A 52 -8.39 -2.61 3.21
CA ALA A 52 -9.00 -1.40 2.66
C ALA A 52 -8.12 -0.75 1.57
N LEU A 53 -6.81 -0.66 1.80
CA LEU A 53 -5.85 -0.16 0.82
C LEU A 53 -5.85 -1.02 -0.46
N LEU A 54 -5.84 -2.34 -0.31
CA LEU A 54 -5.82 -3.29 -1.42
C LEU A 54 -7.15 -3.36 -2.19
N GLN A 55 -8.27 -3.18 -1.52
CA GLN A 55 -9.58 -3.02 -2.15
C GLN A 55 -9.64 -1.73 -2.97
N GLY A 56 -9.09 -0.63 -2.45
CA GLY A 56 -8.93 0.60 -3.22
C GLY A 56 -8.03 0.41 -4.45
N ALA A 57 -6.94 -0.36 -4.32
CA ALA A 57 -6.06 -0.68 -5.43
C ALA A 57 -6.76 -1.53 -6.49
N THR A 58 -7.52 -2.55 -6.07
CA THR A 58 -8.37 -3.36 -6.94
C THR A 58 -9.38 -2.48 -7.69
N HIS A 59 -10.02 -1.54 -7.01
CA HIS A 59 -10.95 -0.61 -7.64
C HIS A 59 -10.30 0.24 -8.73
N LEU A 60 -9.13 0.82 -8.47
CA LEU A 60 -8.38 1.59 -9.46
C LEU A 60 -7.96 0.71 -10.65
N PHE A 61 -7.50 -0.51 -10.41
CA PHE A 61 -7.20 -1.45 -11.48
C PHE A 61 -8.42 -1.76 -12.36
N GLN A 62 -9.61 -1.97 -11.77
CA GLN A 62 -10.84 -2.17 -12.52
C GLN A 62 -11.20 -0.97 -13.41
N GLN A 63 -11.12 0.26 -12.87
CA GLN A 63 -11.39 1.49 -13.63
C GLN A 63 -10.48 1.60 -14.86
N HIS A 64 -9.25 1.09 -14.76
CA HIS A 64 -8.25 1.07 -15.82
C HIS A 64 -8.19 -0.26 -16.61
N LYS A 65 -9.15 -1.16 -16.42
CA LYS A 65 -9.27 -2.45 -17.12
C LYS A 65 -8.05 -3.37 -16.92
N VAL A 66 -7.43 -3.32 -15.76
CA VAL A 66 -6.40 -4.26 -15.33
C VAL A 66 -7.09 -5.43 -14.60
N GLU A 67 -6.88 -6.66 -15.08
CA GLU A 67 -7.44 -7.89 -14.50
C GLU A 67 -6.65 -8.32 -13.26
N ALA A 68 -6.66 -7.48 -12.23
CA ALA A 68 -5.96 -7.74 -10.98
C ALA A 68 -6.86 -7.36 -9.81
N ALA A 69 -7.16 -8.36 -8.97
CA ALA A 69 -7.85 -8.20 -7.72
C ALA A 69 -6.97 -8.75 -6.59
N ILE A 70 -6.86 -7.96 -5.53
CA ILE A 70 -6.06 -8.27 -4.36
C ILE A 70 -6.80 -7.83 -3.09
N SER A 71 -6.78 -8.70 -2.08
CA SER A 71 -7.41 -8.45 -0.77
C SER A 71 -6.52 -9.02 0.32
N CYS A 72 -6.56 -8.42 1.51
CA CYS A 72 -5.90 -8.95 2.68
C CYS A 72 -6.90 -9.75 3.52
N VAL A 73 -6.55 -11.01 3.79
CA VAL A 73 -7.33 -11.89 4.66
C VAL A 73 -6.49 -12.25 5.88
N TYR A 74 -7.04 -11.94 7.06
CA TYR A 74 -6.50 -12.40 8.33
C TYR A 74 -7.34 -13.54 8.88
N LEU A 75 -6.69 -14.64 9.24
CA LEU A 75 -7.28 -15.81 9.87
C LEU A 75 -6.80 -15.91 11.33
N PRO A 76 -7.52 -15.31 12.30
CA PRO A 76 -7.06 -15.21 13.68
C PRO A 76 -6.85 -16.57 14.35
N LYS A 77 -7.70 -17.56 14.02
CA LYS A 77 -7.62 -18.94 14.56
C LYS A 77 -6.29 -19.60 14.19
N TYR A 78 -5.82 -19.39 12.96
CA TYR A 78 -4.61 -20.00 12.41
C TYR A 78 -3.39 -19.09 12.51
N LYS A 79 -3.57 -17.86 13.04
CA LYS A 79 -2.53 -16.82 13.09
C LYS A 79 -1.82 -16.64 11.73
N LYS A 80 -2.57 -16.65 10.63
CA LYS A 80 -2.06 -16.37 9.29
C LYS A 80 -2.70 -15.10 8.75
N ILE A 81 -1.92 -14.28 8.07
CA ILE A 81 -2.42 -13.15 7.28
C ILE A 81 -1.87 -13.29 5.87
N GLY A 82 -2.70 -13.09 4.85
CA GLY A 82 -2.30 -13.28 3.47
C GLY A 82 -2.96 -12.32 2.52
N LEU A 83 -2.26 -12.07 1.42
CA LEU A 83 -2.76 -11.38 0.25
C LEU A 83 -3.32 -12.43 -0.70
N VAL A 84 -4.62 -12.39 -0.93
CA VAL A 84 -5.31 -13.29 -1.87
C VAL A 84 -5.34 -12.61 -3.23
N LEU A 85 -4.85 -13.29 -4.26
CA LEU A 85 -4.70 -12.75 -5.60
C LEU A 85 -5.66 -13.45 -6.57
N SER A 86 -6.33 -12.66 -7.41
CA SER A 86 -7.23 -13.14 -8.44
C SER A 86 -7.19 -12.23 -9.67
N LYS A 87 -7.60 -12.75 -10.82
CA LYS A 87 -7.85 -11.96 -12.03
C LYS A 87 -9.16 -11.17 -11.97
N GLN A 88 -10.11 -11.66 -11.17
CA GLN A 88 -11.43 -11.06 -11.02
C GLN A 88 -11.69 -10.68 -9.56
N PRO A 89 -12.47 -9.62 -9.31
CA PRO A 89 -12.89 -9.25 -7.96
C PRO A 89 -13.64 -10.40 -7.30
N PHE A 90 -13.45 -10.54 -6.00
CA PHE A 90 -14.06 -11.58 -5.18
C PHE A 90 -14.58 -10.97 -3.87
N GLY A 91 -15.58 -11.63 -3.30
CA GLY A 91 -16.15 -11.24 -2.01
C GLY A 91 -15.25 -11.62 -0.84
N ARG A 92 -15.55 -11.07 0.35
CA ARG A 92 -14.80 -11.39 1.58
C ARG A 92 -14.82 -12.89 1.91
N ASP A 93 -15.99 -13.51 1.86
CA ASP A 93 -16.14 -14.93 2.19
C ASP A 93 -15.41 -15.82 1.18
N GLU A 94 -15.42 -15.41 -0.09
CA GLU A 94 -14.70 -16.06 -1.18
C GLU A 94 -13.17 -15.96 -0.96
N GLY A 95 -12.67 -14.78 -0.60
CA GLY A 95 -11.27 -14.58 -0.25
C GLY A 95 -10.83 -15.41 0.96
N ILE A 96 -11.69 -15.53 1.98
CA ILE A 96 -11.44 -16.42 3.13
C ILE A 96 -11.32 -17.87 2.69
N GLY A 97 -12.24 -18.35 1.84
CA GLY A 97 -12.19 -19.72 1.37
C GLY A 97 -10.98 -19.99 0.46
N TYR A 98 -10.62 -19.06 -0.42
CA TYR A 98 -9.39 -19.14 -1.22
C TYR A 98 -8.15 -19.28 -0.35
N PHE A 99 -8.05 -18.48 0.71
CA PHE A 99 -6.92 -18.56 1.62
C PHE A 99 -6.87 -19.88 2.40
N ILE A 100 -8.01 -20.32 2.95
CA ILE A 100 -8.09 -21.59 3.68
C ILE A 100 -7.72 -22.77 2.77
N ASN A 101 -8.26 -22.82 1.55
CA ASN A 101 -7.96 -23.91 0.61
C ASN A 101 -6.49 -23.92 0.21
N TYR A 102 -5.92 -22.75 -0.10
CA TYR A 102 -4.50 -22.65 -0.39
C TYR A 102 -3.65 -23.18 0.76
N LEU A 103 -3.91 -22.74 2.00
CA LEU A 103 -3.15 -23.20 3.18
C LEU A 103 -3.29 -24.71 3.42
N LYS A 104 -4.43 -25.31 3.10
CA LYS A 104 -4.61 -26.77 3.15
C LYS A 104 -3.79 -27.49 2.09
N GLU A 105 -3.79 -27.00 0.86
CA GLU A 105 -3.04 -27.58 -0.26
C GLU A 105 -1.54 -27.62 0.04
N ILE A 106 -1.00 -26.57 0.67
CA ILE A 106 0.41 -26.50 1.04
C ILE A 106 0.71 -27.07 2.45
N GLY A 107 -0.27 -27.68 3.13
CA GLY A 107 -0.06 -28.39 4.40
C GLY A 107 0.10 -27.52 5.65
N HIS A 108 -0.33 -26.26 5.60
CA HIS A 108 -0.30 -25.34 6.75
C HIS A 108 -1.55 -25.41 7.65
N ILE A 109 -2.64 -26.02 7.17
CA ILE A 109 -3.88 -26.27 7.94
C ILE A 109 -4.39 -27.68 7.65
N GLU A 110 -4.89 -28.38 8.68
CA GLU A 110 -5.49 -29.71 8.53
C GLU A 110 -6.87 -29.66 7.85
N TRP A 111 -7.22 -30.73 7.14
CA TRP A 111 -8.56 -30.94 6.58
C TRP A 111 -9.53 -31.40 7.67
N ASP A 112 -10.17 -30.45 8.38
CA ASP A 112 -11.19 -30.72 9.40
C ASP A 112 -12.64 -30.46 8.89
N GLU A 113 -13.65 -30.98 9.60
CA GLU A 113 -15.07 -30.78 9.23
C GLU A 113 -15.49 -29.30 9.20
N LYS A 114 -14.85 -28.44 10.00
CA LYS A 114 -15.16 -26.99 10.08
C LYS A 114 -14.61 -26.20 8.88
N THR A 115 -13.78 -26.80 8.06
CA THR A 115 -13.21 -26.16 6.88
C THR A 115 -13.72 -26.79 5.57
N LYS A 116 -14.61 -27.79 5.64
CA LYS A 116 -15.27 -28.38 4.46
C LYS A 116 -16.19 -27.39 3.73
N ASP A 117 -16.79 -26.46 4.48
CA ASP A 117 -17.71 -25.46 3.95
C ASP A 117 -17.05 -24.41 3.03
N TYR A 118 -15.71 -24.43 2.92
CA TYR A 118 -14.93 -23.48 2.12
C TYR A 118 -14.43 -24.06 0.80
N GLU A 119 -14.91 -25.21 0.34
CA GLU A 119 -14.61 -25.70 -1.02
C GLU A 119 -15.16 -24.70 -2.07
N ILE A 120 -14.28 -23.85 -2.60
CA ILE A 120 -14.63 -22.89 -3.65
C ILE A 120 -14.05 -23.41 -4.96
N HIS A 121 -14.92 -23.61 -5.95
CA HIS A 121 -14.52 -23.91 -7.31
C HIS A 121 -14.14 -22.61 -8.03
N ASN A 122 -12.90 -22.55 -8.48
CA ASN A 122 -12.21 -21.31 -8.73
C ASN A 122 -11.77 -21.20 -10.18
N THR A 123 -12.18 -20.14 -10.89
CA THR A 123 -11.77 -19.93 -12.29
C THR A 123 -10.80 -18.77 -12.47
N SER A 124 -10.62 -17.90 -11.48
CA SER A 124 -9.86 -16.65 -11.63
C SER A 124 -8.76 -16.43 -10.58
N PHE A 125 -8.73 -17.20 -9.50
CA PHE A 125 -7.66 -17.15 -8.50
C PHE A 125 -6.30 -17.52 -9.06
N ILE A 126 -5.32 -16.84 -8.51
CA ILE A 126 -3.93 -16.95 -8.91
C ILE A 126 -3.14 -17.64 -7.80
N GLY A 127 -3.36 -17.24 -6.55
CA GLY A 127 -2.65 -17.80 -5.41
C GLY A 127 -2.72 -16.88 -4.19
N VAL A 128 -1.92 -17.21 -3.18
CA VAL A 128 -1.80 -16.43 -1.95
C VAL A 128 -0.35 -16.23 -1.59
N VAL A 129 -0.01 -15.01 -1.17
CA VAL A 129 1.22 -14.72 -0.43
C VAL A 129 0.83 -14.50 1.02
N PHE A 130 1.45 -15.21 1.97
CA PHE A 130 1.08 -15.07 3.38
C PHE A 130 2.27 -14.99 4.33
N ALA A 131 2.00 -14.44 5.50
CA ALA A 131 2.88 -14.40 6.64
C ALA A 131 2.34 -15.26 7.79
N ASP A 132 3.26 -15.99 8.42
CA ASP A 132 2.99 -16.77 9.61
C ASP A 132 3.21 -15.94 10.88
N LEU A 133 2.15 -15.79 11.68
CA LEU A 133 2.16 -15.02 12.93
C LEU A 133 2.16 -15.92 14.17
N GLU A 134 2.36 -17.23 14.04
CA GLU A 134 2.28 -18.18 15.17
C GLU A 134 3.21 -17.81 16.33
N LYS A 135 4.43 -17.39 16.00
CA LYS A 135 5.48 -16.99 16.96
C LYS A 135 5.17 -15.67 17.69
N ILE A 136 4.16 -14.91 17.24
CA ILE A 136 3.76 -13.66 17.88
C ILE A 136 2.75 -14.00 19.00
N ALA A 137 3.15 -13.70 20.24
CA ALA A 137 2.34 -13.99 21.42
C ALA A 137 1.22 -12.95 21.62
N LYS A 138 1.54 -11.67 21.42
CA LYS A 138 0.61 -10.56 21.59
C LYS A 138 0.90 -9.46 20.57
N PHE A 139 -0.13 -8.70 20.24
CA PHE A 139 -0.10 -7.54 19.35
C PHE A 139 -0.37 -6.28 20.19
N THR A 140 0.49 -5.28 20.05
CA THR A 140 0.29 -3.92 20.55
C THR A 140 0.01 -3.00 19.37
N PHE A 141 -0.51 -1.80 19.65
CA PHE A 141 -0.79 -0.81 18.61
C PHE A 141 0.46 -0.48 17.79
N ASP A 142 1.56 -0.12 18.46
CA ASP A 142 2.84 0.19 17.80
C ASP A 142 3.34 -0.97 16.93
N PHE A 143 3.26 -2.19 17.46
CA PHE A 143 3.66 -3.39 16.72
C PHE A 143 2.78 -3.60 15.48
N GLU A 144 1.48 -3.31 15.55
CA GLU A 144 0.59 -3.39 14.39
C GLU A 144 0.85 -2.30 13.34
N LEU A 145 1.26 -1.10 13.75
CA LEU A 145 1.68 -0.05 12.81
C LEU A 145 2.99 -0.41 12.10
N GLU A 146 3.98 -0.91 12.84
CA GLU A 146 5.23 -1.42 12.25
C GLU A 146 4.95 -2.57 11.28
N LEU A 147 4.04 -3.48 11.67
CA LEU A 147 3.66 -4.61 10.84
C LEU A 147 2.92 -4.17 9.57
N LEU A 148 2.09 -3.11 9.65
CA LEU A 148 1.43 -2.52 8.49
C LEU A 148 2.45 -1.97 7.50
N SER A 149 3.36 -1.11 7.94
CA SER A 149 4.41 -0.56 7.08
C SER A 149 5.24 -1.67 6.43
N LYS A 150 5.61 -2.68 7.24
CA LYS A 150 6.35 -3.85 6.75
C LYS A 150 5.57 -4.63 5.69
N PHE A 151 4.29 -4.91 5.90
CA PHE A 151 3.50 -5.64 4.91
C PHE A 151 3.26 -4.86 3.63
N VAL A 152 3.03 -3.55 3.73
CA VAL A 152 2.92 -2.67 2.57
C VAL A 152 4.19 -2.72 1.71
N LYS A 153 5.38 -2.73 2.34
CA LYS A 153 6.67 -2.73 1.62
C LYS A 153 7.12 -4.10 1.15
N ASP A 154 6.99 -5.13 2.00
CA ASP A 154 7.64 -6.42 1.80
C ASP A 154 6.70 -7.48 1.25
N LEU A 155 5.45 -7.55 1.75
CA LEU A 155 4.51 -8.59 1.35
C LEU A 155 3.97 -8.36 -0.07
N ILE A 156 4.01 -7.11 -0.54
CA ILE A 156 3.56 -6.76 -1.88
C ILE A 156 4.52 -7.22 -2.98
N ILE A 157 5.82 -7.32 -2.71
CA ILE A 157 6.83 -7.72 -3.71
C ILE A 157 6.51 -9.10 -4.29
N PRO A 158 6.40 -10.18 -3.50
CA PRO A 158 6.04 -11.50 -4.02
C PRO A 158 4.63 -11.54 -4.64
N ALA A 159 3.70 -10.69 -4.18
CA ALA A 159 2.37 -10.61 -4.79
C ALA A 159 2.43 -10.12 -6.25
N LYS A 160 3.30 -9.14 -6.52
CA LYS A 160 3.55 -8.64 -7.88
C LYS A 160 4.25 -9.67 -8.75
N GLU A 161 5.25 -10.35 -8.19
CA GLU A 161 5.93 -11.44 -8.90
C GLU A 161 4.94 -12.52 -9.34
N LEU A 162 4.00 -12.87 -8.47
CA LEU A 162 2.94 -13.84 -8.79
C LEU A 162 2.00 -13.32 -9.89
N PHE A 163 1.56 -12.06 -9.83
CA PHE A 163 0.79 -11.46 -10.93
C PHE A 163 1.55 -11.52 -12.26
N LEU A 164 2.83 -11.15 -12.28
CA LEU A 164 3.67 -11.18 -13.48
C LEU A 164 3.81 -12.61 -14.03
N GLN A 165 4.03 -13.61 -13.17
CA GLN A 165 4.09 -15.03 -13.56
C GLN A 165 2.78 -15.50 -14.23
N HIS A 166 1.64 -14.93 -13.85
CA HIS A 166 0.33 -15.23 -14.42
C HIS A 166 -0.08 -14.26 -15.57
N ASN A 167 0.88 -13.50 -16.11
CA ASN A 167 0.71 -12.52 -17.19
C ASN A 167 -0.25 -11.36 -16.86
N VAL A 168 -0.41 -11.04 -15.58
CA VAL A 168 -1.18 -9.88 -15.12
C VAL A 168 -0.23 -8.70 -14.92
N LYS A 169 -0.42 -7.65 -15.72
CA LYS A 169 0.42 -6.43 -15.70
C LYS A 169 -0.07 -5.42 -14.68
N ALA A 170 -0.09 -5.82 -13.40
CA ALA A 170 -0.46 -4.96 -12.28
C ALA A 170 0.80 -4.36 -11.65
N TYR A 171 1.06 -3.07 -11.90
CA TYR A 171 2.19 -2.37 -11.29
C TYR A 171 1.72 -1.62 -10.05
N LEU A 172 2.27 -2.02 -8.92
CA LEU A 172 1.86 -1.61 -7.58
C LEU A 172 3.14 -1.42 -6.75
N SER A 173 3.28 -0.35 -6.00
CA SER A 173 4.44 -0.17 -5.11
C SER A 173 3.98 0.32 -3.75
N GLY A 174 4.47 -0.32 -2.70
CA GLY A 174 4.32 0.19 -1.34
C GLY A 174 5.10 1.49 -1.18
N VAL A 175 4.46 2.49 -0.60
CA VAL A 175 5.03 3.81 -0.31
C VAL A 175 4.78 4.17 1.15
N GLU A 176 5.70 4.91 1.73
CA GLU A 176 5.57 5.48 3.07
C GLU A 176 6.23 6.86 3.07
N ASN A 177 5.46 7.88 3.43
CA ASN A 177 5.93 9.23 3.64
C ASN A 177 5.81 9.54 5.13
N GLU A 178 6.93 9.39 5.85
CA GLU A 178 7.00 9.60 7.30
C GLU A 178 6.72 11.06 7.66
N ASP A 179 7.23 12.02 6.87
CA ASP A 179 7.04 13.46 7.09
C ASP A 179 5.56 13.88 6.97
N GLN A 180 4.77 13.11 6.23
CA GLN A 180 3.35 13.37 6.01
C GLN A 180 2.45 12.37 6.72
N HIS A 181 3.02 11.49 7.55
CA HIS A 181 2.29 10.45 8.28
C HIS A 181 1.37 9.61 7.39
N LYS A 182 1.87 9.17 6.21
CA LYS A 182 1.05 8.46 5.22
C LYS A 182 1.73 7.19 4.72
N VAL A 183 0.97 6.10 4.67
CA VAL A 183 1.43 4.79 4.17
C VAL A 183 0.42 4.20 3.20
N GLY A 184 0.90 3.53 2.15
CA GLY A 184 -0.02 2.97 1.17
C GLY A 184 0.66 2.48 -0.10
N PHE A 185 -0.01 2.70 -1.21
CA PHE A 185 0.32 2.13 -2.50
C PHE A 185 0.20 3.14 -3.63
N VAL A 186 1.15 3.11 -4.55
CA VAL A 186 1.11 3.79 -5.85
C VAL A 186 0.89 2.78 -6.96
N LEU A 187 0.01 3.12 -7.90
CA LEU A 187 -0.46 2.24 -8.96
C LEU A 187 -0.14 2.79 -10.34
N SER A 188 0.25 1.90 -11.25
CA SER A 188 0.50 2.24 -12.65
C SER A 188 0.06 1.13 -13.60
N ILE A 189 -0.22 1.50 -14.85
CA ILE A 189 -0.44 0.59 -15.98
C ILE A 189 0.86 0.29 -16.74
N LYS A 190 1.96 1.00 -16.43
CA LYS A 190 3.27 0.80 -17.04
C LYS A 190 4.31 0.48 -15.96
N PRO A 191 5.36 -0.29 -16.28
CA PRO A 191 6.48 -0.46 -15.36
C PRO A 191 7.20 0.88 -15.18
N TYR A 192 7.67 1.13 -13.97
CA TYR A 192 8.40 2.33 -13.56
C TYR A 192 9.50 1.94 -12.54
N ASP A 193 10.45 2.83 -12.25
CA ASP A 193 11.48 2.53 -11.22
C ASP A 193 10.82 2.50 -9.84
N GLU A 194 10.52 1.28 -9.40
CA GLU A 194 9.40 1.02 -8.50
C GLU A 194 9.44 1.74 -7.16
N ARG A 195 10.62 2.06 -6.62
CA ARG A 195 10.73 2.75 -5.32
C ARG A 195 10.85 4.25 -5.47
N LYS A 196 11.92 4.71 -6.13
CA LYS A 196 12.18 6.15 -6.23
C LYS A 196 11.11 6.89 -7.01
N GLU A 197 10.56 6.27 -8.05
CA GLU A 197 9.53 6.89 -8.86
C GLU A 197 8.16 6.82 -8.17
N ALA A 198 7.85 5.73 -7.45
CA ALA A 198 6.63 5.64 -6.64
C ALA A 198 6.55 6.73 -5.59
N ASP A 199 7.62 6.95 -4.83
CA ASP A 199 7.64 7.98 -3.77
C ASP A 199 7.36 9.37 -4.36
N LEU A 200 7.93 9.66 -5.54
CA LEU A 200 7.69 10.93 -6.24
C LEU A 200 6.26 11.04 -6.75
N TYR A 201 5.73 9.99 -7.38
CA TYR A 201 4.32 9.96 -7.79
C TYR A 201 3.37 10.15 -6.61
N PHE A 202 3.70 9.56 -5.46
CA PHE A 202 2.90 9.69 -4.27
C PHE A 202 2.86 11.13 -3.77
N VAL A 203 4.02 11.78 -3.67
CA VAL A 203 4.13 13.18 -3.24
C VAL A 203 3.36 14.11 -4.18
N GLU A 204 3.53 13.96 -5.50
CA GLU A 204 2.83 14.80 -6.47
C GLU A 204 1.31 14.55 -6.43
N TYR A 205 0.87 13.30 -6.28
CA TYR A 205 -0.54 12.97 -6.11
C TYR A 205 -1.16 13.63 -4.87
N LEU A 206 -0.45 13.64 -3.74
CA LEU A 206 -0.92 14.30 -2.52
C LEU A 206 -1.06 15.82 -2.74
N LYS A 207 -0.09 16.47 -3.38
CA LYS A 207 -0.13 17.91 -3.70
C LYS A 207 -1.30 18.26 -4.63
N GLU A 208 -1.47 17.51 -5.71
CA GLU A 208 -2.57 17.72 -6.67
C GLU A 208 -3.95 17.62 -6.01
N ARG A 209 -4.07 16.81 -4.95
CA ARG A 209 -5.31 16.61 -4.20
C ARG A 209 -5.47 17.55 -3.00
N GLY A 210 -4.49 18.40 -2.71
CA GLY A 210 -4.48 19.26 -1.52
C GLY A 210 -4.39 18.47 -0.21
N LEU A 211 -3.75 17.30 -0.25
CA LEU A 211 -3.56 16.37 0.88
C LEU A 211 -2.10 16.31 1.34
N TYR A 212 -1.26 17.18 0.79
CA TYR A 212 0.12 17.38 1.19
C TYR A 212 0.20 18.62 2.09
N GLU A 213 0.67 18.44 3.32
CA GLU A 213 0.96 19.52 4.25
C GLU A 213 2.33 20.10 3.89
N GLU A 214 2.35 21.29 3.28
CA GLU A 214 3.60 22.01 3.03
C GLU A 214 4.17 22.49 4.37
N ASP A 215 5.45 22.20 4.62
CA ASP A 215 6.17 22.84 5.73
C ASP A 215 6.08 24.36 5.52
N GLU A 216 5.46 25.09 6.45
CA GLU A 216 5.53 26.56 6.52
C GLU A 216 6.97 26.99 6.85
N SER A 217 7.92 26.77 5.95
CA SER A 217 9.24 27.37 5.98
C SER A 217 9.92 27.32 4.61
N GLU A 218 9.68 28.35 3.79
CA GLU A 218 10.74 29.27 3.36
C GLU A 218 10.10 30.45 2.60
N GLU A 219 10.17 31.61 3.25
CA GLU A 219 9.97 32.98 2.74
C GLU A 219 8.51 33.45 2.56
N GLU A 220 8.09 34.32 3.49
CA GLU A 220 7.17 35.43 3.20
C GLU A 220 7.52 36.01 1.82
N LEU A 221 6.70 35.74 0.81
CA LEU A 221 6.84 36.36 -0.49
C LEU A 221 6.64 37.86 -0.32
N VAL A 222 7.76 38.59 -0.28
CA VAL A 222 7.79 40.04 -0.39
C VAL A 222 6.96 40.44 -1.61
N PRO A 223 5.92 41.28 -1.47
CA PRO A 223 5.03 41.58 -2.58
C PRO A 223 5.78 42.28 -3.71
N ILE A 224 5.85 41.65 -4.89
CA ILE A 224 6.29 42.32 -6.11
C ILE A 224 5.10 43.13 -6.64
N HIS A 225 4.97 44.35 -6.12
CA HIS A 225 4.77 45.60 -6.86
C HIS A 225 4.23 46.68 -5.92
N THR A 226 5.13 47.42 -5.28
CA THR A 226 4.85 48.81 -4.96
C THR A 226 6.02 49.67 -5.41
N LYS A 227 5.70 50.60 -6.30
CA LYS A 227 6.53 51.67 -6.88
C LYS A 227 7.44 51.28 -8.06
N TRP A 228 6.89 51.46 -9.25
CA TRP A 228 7.57 52.32 -10.21
C TRP A 228 6.79 53.63 -10.36
N SER A 229 7.30 54.67 -9.70
CA SER A 229 7.10 56.04 -10.11
C SER A 229 8.16 56.37 -11.16
N LEU A 230 7.76 56.66 -12.40
CA LEU A 230 8.58 57.43 -13.33
C LEU A 230 7.66 58.29 -14.21
N PHE A 231 7.44 59.51 -13.70
CA PHE A 231 7.20 60.79 -14.36
C PHE A 231 6.01 61.05 -15.31
N LYS A 232 5.56 62.32 -15.17
CA LYS A 232 4.61 63.14 -15.93
C LYS A 232 4.46 62.83 -17.43
#